data_AF-A0A1E1K213-F1
#
_entry.id   AF-A0A1E1K213-F1
#
_cell.length_a   1.000
_cell.length_b   1.000
_cell.length_c   1.000
_cell.angle_alpha   90.00
_cell.angle_beta   90.00
_cell.angle_gamma   90.00
#
_symmetry.space_group_name_H-M   'P 1'
#
loop_
_entity.id
_entity.type
_entity.pdbx_description
1 polymer ?
#
loop_
_entity_poly.entity_id
_entity_poly.type
_entity_poly.pdbx_seq_one_letter_code
_entity_poly.pdbx_strand_id
1 'polypeptide(L)'
;MPHHLFYWPQYPSSISGPFKTELNLVQGLSSKSHLTAQQNKRPPHLSEFFGARLSRDLAKSDRMPVFSHSDLQRKNILVERIQISEKEQFRIKLVDWESAGWYPAYWEYVAAFFAFKWDDDWSVRVEDIVDAWPAEAAMMKLIYQDLWL
;
A
#
# COMPACT_ATOMS: atom_id res chain seq x y z
N MET A 1 0.81 -10.52 6.33
CA MET A 1 1.46 -9.51 5.47
C MET A 1 2.03 -8.46 6.40
N PRO A 2 3.29 -8.02 6.21
CA PRO A 2 3.97 -7.16 7.19
C PRO A 2 3.38 -5.76 7.35
N HIS A 3 2.85 -5.15 6.28
CA HIS A 3 2.29 -3.80 6.34
C HIS A 3 1.08 -3.72 7.28
N HIS A 4 1.01 -2.66 8.09
CA HIS A 4 0.04 -2.47 9.18
C HIS A 4 -1.44 -2.58 8.74
N LEU A 5 -1.76 -2.28 7.48
CA LEU A 5 -3.12 -2.47 6.94
C LEU A 5 -3.63 -3.91 7.01
N PHE A 6 -2.74 -4.89 7.09
CA PHE A 6 -3.10 -6.31 7.20
C PHE A 6 -3.02 -6.84 8.63
N TYR A 7 -2.72 -5.98 9.61
CA TYR A 7 -2.80 -6.36 11.01
C TYR A 7 -4.26 -6.59 11.44
N TRP A 8 -4.50 -7.70 12.14
CA TRP A 8 -5.73 -7.99 12.87
C TRP A 8 -5.37 -8.90 14.06
N PRO A 9 -6.06 -8.79 15.22
CA PRO A 9 -5.84 -9.71 16.34
C PRO A 9 -5.89 -11.18 15.89
N GLN A 10 -4.97 -12.01 16.39
CA GLN A 10 -4.83 -13.43 16.03
C GLN A 10 -4.45 -13.73 14.57
N TYR A 11 -4.20 -12.71 13.74
CA TYR A 11 -3.71 -12.85 12.36
C TYR A 11 -4.48 -13.88 11.49
N PRO A 12 -5.82 -13.79 11.39
CA PRO A 12 -6.58 -14.68 10.53
C PRO A 12 -6.14 -14.53 9.07
N SER A 13 -5.87 -15.65 8.39
CA SER A 13 -5.35 -15.65 7.02
C SER A 13 -6.26 -14.95 6.00
N SER A 14 -7.56 -14.89 6.28
CA SER A 14 -8.54 -14.18 5.46
C SER A 14 -8.38 -12.65 5.47
N ILE A 15 -7.72 -12.07 6.47
CA ILE A 15 -7.52 -10.61 6.62
C ILE A 15 -6.03 -10.25 6.59
N SER A 16 -5.22 -11.08 7.26
CA SER A 16 -3.79 -10.84 7.43
C SER A 16 -2.93 -11.50 6.36
N GLY A 17 -3.52 -12.32 5.48
CA GLY A 17 -2.78 -13.09 4.48
C GLY A 17 -1.91 -14.19 5.10
N PRO A 18 -0.93 -14.73 4.34
CA PRO A 18 -0.55 -14.34 2.99
C PRO A 18 -1.67 -14.54 1.97
N PHE A 19 -1.71 -13.71 0.93
CA PHE A 19 -2.68 -13.80 -0.16
C PHE A 19 -2.02 -14.34 -1.42
N LYS A 20 -2.71 -15.25 -2.12
CA LYS A 20 -2.20 -15.83 -3.38
C LYS A 20 -2.54 -15.01 -4.61
N THR A 21 -3.57 -14.17 -4.52
CA THR A 21 -4.09 -13.36 -5.64
C THR A 21 -4.44 -11.97 -5.15
N GLU A 22 -4.41 -10.98 -6.05
CA GLU A 22 -4.91 -9.63 -5.76
C GLU A 22 -6.37 -9.69 -5.29
N LEU A 23 -7.17 -10.59 -5.85
CA LEU A 23 -8.57 -10.78 -5.45
C LEU A 23 -8.69 -11.14 -3.97
N ASN A 24 -7.92 -12.12 -3.49
CA ASN A 24 -7.99 -12.50 -2.07
C ASN A 24 -7.50 -11.38 -1.15
N LEU A 25 -6.53 -10.59 -1.59
CA LEU A 25 -6.05 -9.44 -0.84
C LEU A 25 -7.13 -8.36 -0.71
N VAL A 26 -7.77 -7.99 -1.82
CA VAL A 26 -8.84 -6.98 -1.83
C VAL A 26 -10.06 -7.45 -1.04
N GLN A 27 -10.41 -8.74 -1.15
CA GLN A 27 -11.44 -9.36 -0.32
C GLN A 27 -11.08 -9.29 1.17
N GLY A 28 -9.84 -9.60 1.54
CA GLY A 28 -9.40 -9.53 2.93
C GLY A 28 -9.46 -8.14 3.52
N LEU A 29 -9.07 -7.11 2.75
CA LEU A 29 -9.22 -5.71 3.16
C LEU A 29 -10.69 -5.28 3.27
N SER A 30 -11.55 -5.74 2.36
CA SER A 30 -12.99 -5.48 2.42
C SER A 30 -13.63 -6.14 3.65
N SER A 31 -13.22 -7.38 3.97
CA SER A 31 -13.63 -8.08 5.20
C SER A 31 -13.13 -7.35 6.45
N LYS A 32 -11.90 -6.81 6.43
CA LYS A 32 -11.38 -6.00 7.53
C LYS A 32 -12.23 -4.76 7.76
N SER A 33 -12.53 -3.99 6.71
CA SER A 33 -13.41 -2.81 6.76
C SER A 33 -14.78 -3.15 7.37
N HIS A 34 -15.39 -4.25 6.90
CA HIS A 34 -16.66 -4.74 7.44
C HIS A 34 -16.59 -5.03 8.94
N LEU A 35 -15.57 -5.79 9.38
CA LEU A 35 -15.40 -6.17 10.78
C LEU A 35 -15.06 -4.98 11.67
N THR A 36 -14.26 -4.02 11.19
CA THR A 36 -13.97 -2.78 11.90
C THR A 36 -15.25 -1.96 12.12
N ALA A 37 -16.11 -1.82 11.11
CA ALA A 37 -17.40 -1.14 11.25
C ALA A 37 -18.27 -1.83 12.31
N GLN A 38 -18.37 -3.16 12.30
CA GLN A 38 -19.11 -3.92 13.31
C GLN A 38 -18.57 -3.70 14.74
N GLN A 39 -17.24 -3.78 14.93
CA GLN A 39 -16.59 -3.56 16.22
C GLN A 39 -16.87 -2.15 16.76
N ASN A 40 -16.91 -1.16 15.87
CA ASN A 40 -17.18 0.22 16.20
C ASN A 40 -18.68 0.58 16.20
N LYS A 41 -19.57 -0.42 16.13
CA LYS A 41 -21.03 -0.28 16.13
C LYS A 41 -21.55 0.66 15.04
N ARG A 42 -20.87 0.67 13.89
CA ARG A 42 -21.23 1.45 12.70
C ARG A 42 -21.83 0.55 11.62
N PRO A 43 -22.80 1.04 10.83
CA PRO A 43 -23.28 0.32 9.65
C PRO A 43 -22.13 0.12 8.64
N PRO A 44 -21.92 -1.09 8.09
CA PRO A 44 -20.78 -1.41 7.23
C PRO A 44 -21.01 -1.03 5.75
N HIS A 45 -21.70 0.09 5.49
CA HIS A 45 -22.19 0.49 4.16
C HIS A 45 -21.09 0.56 3.09
N LEU A 46 -19.89 1.04 3.43
CA LEU A 46 -18.79 1.12 2.46
C LEU A 46 -18.35 -0.27 2.01
N SER A 47 -18.13 -1.19 2.96
CA SER A 47 -17.74 -2.57 2.63
C SER A 47 -18.83 -3.29 1.84
N GLU A 48 -20.11 -3.08 2.17
CA GLU A 48 -21.26 -3.72 1.50
C GLU A 48 -21.47 -3.17 0.08
N PHE A 49 -21.38 -1.84 -0.10
CA PHE A 49 -21.59 -1.20 -1.38
C PHE A 49 -20.40 -1.36 -2.33
N PHE A 50 -19.17 -1.26 -1.80
CA PHE A 50 -17.97 -1.09 -2.59
C PHE A 50 -17.09 -2.34 -2.64
N GLY A 51 -17.15 -3.26 -1.67
CA GLY A 51 -16.25 -4.43 -1.59
C GLY A 51 -16.27 -5.33 -2.83
N ALA A 52 -17.45 -5.61 -3.39
CA ALA A 52 -17.57 -6.39 -4.62
C ALA A 52 -17.05 -5.63 -5.86
N ARG A 53 -17.22 -4.30 -5.91
CA ARG A 53 -16.74 -3.45 -7.01
C ARG A 53 -15.23 -3.30 -6.97
N LEU A 54 -14.67 -3.05 -5.79
CA LEU A 54 -13.23 -3.05 -5.54
C LEU A 54 -12.58 -4.33 -6.02
N SER A 55 -13.15 -5.48 -5.62
CA SER A 55 -12.65 -6.79 -6.02
C SER A 55 -12.61 -6.96 -7.54
N ARG A 56 -13.64 -6.48 -8.25
CA ARG A 56 -13.70 -6.55 -9.72
C ARG A 56 -12.70 -5.59 -10.40
N ASP A 57 -12.59 -4.36 -9.90
CA ASP A 57 -11.89 -3.29 -10.59
C ASP A 57 -10.38 -3.30 -10.28
N LEU A 58 -10.00 -3.60 -9.03
CA LEU A 58 -8.61 -3.71 -8.58
C LEU A 58 -7.95 -5.03 -8.97
N ALA A 59 -8.65 -6.17 -8.77
CA ALA A 59 -8.00 -7.47 -8.91
C ALA A 59 -7.91 -7.86 -10.39
N LYS A 60 -6.69 -7.98 -10.90
CA LYS A 60 -6.42 -8.54 -12.22
C LYS A 60 -5.75 -9.90 -12.07
N SER A 61 -6.33 -10.93 -12.69
CA SER A 61 -5.90 -12.33 -12.52
C SER A 61 -4.52 -12.61 -13.13
N ASP A 62 -4.04 -11.74 -14.01
CA ASP A 62 -2.76 -11.83 -14.73
C ASP A 62 -1.62 -11.06 -14.04
N ARG A 63 -1.91 -10.27 -13.00
CA ARG A 63 -0.89 -9.52 -12.26
C ARG A 63 -0.26 -10.39 -11.19
N MET A 64 1.07 -10.52 -11.28
CA MET A 64 1.87 -11.22 -10.29
C MET A 64 2.26 -10.27 -9.14
N PRO A 65 2.32 -10.75 -7.89
CA PRO A 65 2.85 -9.96 -6.80
C PRO A 65 4.32 -9.56 -7.05
N VAL A 66 4.68 -8.36 -6.64
CA VAL A 66 6.05 -7.82 -6.68
C VAL A 66 6.56 -7.60 -5.26
N PHE A 67 7.88 -7.61 -5.08
CA PHE A 67 8.48 -7.28 -3.80
C PHE A 67 8.48 -5.75 -3.63
N SER A 68 7.72 -5.26 -2.66
CA SER A 68 7.56 -3.83 -2.36
C SER A 68 8.16 -3.52 -1.00
N HIS A 69 8.79 -2.34 -0.88
CA HIS A 69 9.27 -1.76 0.37
C HIS A 69 8.10 -1.40 1.30
N SER A 70 7.01 -0.86 0.72
CA SER A 70 5.79 -0.46 1.44
C SER A 70 5.94 0.69 2.44
N ASP A 71 7.09 1.39 2.46
CA ASP A 71 7.29 2.66 3.17
C ASP A 71 8.40 3.48 2.49
N LEU A 72 8.32 3.61 1.15
CA LEU A 72 9.30 4.37 0.35
C LEU A 72 9.10 5.89 0.53
N GLN A 73 9.35 6.36 1.74
CA GLN A 73 9.34 7.77 2.14
C GLN A 73 10.75 8.34 2.16
N ARG A 74 10.90 9.65 1.98
CA ARG A 74 12.20 10.36 2.01
C ARG A 74 13.06 10.02 3.22
N LYS A 75 12.45 9.87 4.40
CA LYS A 75 13.13 9.53 5.66
C LYS A 75 13.87 8.18 5.60
N ASN A 76 13.46 7.30 4.68
CA ASN A 76 13.97 5.94 4.49
C ASN A 76 14.96 5.83 3.31
N ILE A 77 15.31 6.95 2.67
CA ILE A 77 16.26 7.02 1.56
C ILE A 77 17.51 7.74 2.03
N LEU A 78 18.59 6.98 2.27
CA LEU A 78 19.88 7.54 2.65
C LEU A 78 20.66 7.91 1.38
N VAL A 79 21.05 9.17 1.29
CA VAL A 79 21.83 9.70 0.17
C VAL A 79 23.21 10.11 0.69
N GLU A 80 24.24 9.39 0.25
CA GLU A 80 25.64 9.69 0.55
C GLU A 80 26.29 10.29 -0.70
N ARG A 81 26.72 11.55 -0.61
CA ARG A 81 27.55 12.16 -1.65
C ARG A 81 28.94 11.52 -1.61
N ILE A 82 29.37 10.95 -2.73
CA ILE A 82 30.71 10.38 -2.88
C ILE A 82 31.43 11.09 -4.03
N GLN A 83 32.73 11.32 -3.85
CA GLN A 83 33.58 11.87 -4.90
C GLN A 83 34.36 10.71 -5.55
N ILE A 84 34.09 10.44 -6.83
CA ILE A 84 34.89 9.50 -7.62
C ILE A 84 35.50 10.31 -8.76
N SER A 85 36.79 10.60 -8.62
CA SER A 85 37.53 11.49 -9.54
C SER A 85 36.96 12.91 -9.54
N GLU A 86 36.86 13.58 -10.69
CA GLU A 86 36.31 14.94 -10.83
C GLU A 86 34.77 14.99 -10.89
N LYS A 87 34.09 13.85 -10.75
CA LYS A 87 32.62 13.77 -10.82
C LYS A 87 32.03 13.49 -9.44
N GLU A 88 31.02 14.28 -9.09
CA GLU A 88 30.16 14.00 -7.95
C GLU A 88 29.25 12.81 -8.30
N GLN A 89 29.14 11.86 -7.38
CA GLN A 89 28.19 10.75 -7.47
C GLN A 89 27.41 10.64 -6.16
N PHE A 90 26.28 9.95 -6.22
CA PHE A 90 25.43 9.68 -5.06
C PHE A 90 25.31 8.19 -4.86
N ARG A 91 25.64 7.72 -3.66
CA ARG A 91 25.33 6.36 -3.21
C ARG A 91 24.00 6.41 -2.48
N ILE A 92 23.04 5.61 -2.94
CA ILE A 92 21.68 5.54 -2.38
C ILE A 92 21.54 4.23 -1.61
N LYS A 93 20.99 4.29 -0.40
CA LYS A 93 20.61 3.10 0.38
C LYS A 93 19.18 3.26 0.88
N LEU A 94 18.40 2.18 0.78
CA LEU A 94 17.06 2.11 1.37
C LEU A 94 17.15 1.42 2.74
N VAL A 95 16.44 1.96 3.72
CA VAL A 95 16.36 1.44 5.09
C VAL A 95 14.90 1.28 5.51
N ASP A 96 14.65 0.67 6.67
CA ASP A 96 13.29 0.51 7.22
C ASP A 96 12.41 -0.48 6.42
N TRP A 97 12.94 -1.69 6.22
CA TRP A 97 12.30 -2.78 5.45
C TRP A 97 11.25 -3.57 6.25
N GLU A 98 10.82 -3.12 7.43
CA GLU A 98 9.94 -3.90 8.32
C GLU A 98 8.55 -4.19 7.72
N SER A 99 8.08 -3.31 6.83
CA SER A 99 6.80 -3.46 6.12
C SER A 99 6.96 -4.17 4.76
N ALA A 100 8.19 -4.48 4.35
CA ALA A 100 8.46 -5.02 3.03
C ALA A 100 7.92 -6.44 2.84
N GLY A 101 7.56 -6.78 1.61
CA GLY A 101 6.90 -8.05 1.32
C GLY A 101 6.41 -8.16 -0.12
N TRP A 102 5.70 -9.24 -0.41
CA TRP A 102 5.12 -9.49 -1.73
C TRP A 102 3.69 -8.95 -1.80
N TYR A 103 3.47 -7.92 -2.60
CA TYR A 103 2.20 -7.20 -2.70
C TYR A 103 1.76 -7.05 -4.17
N PRO A 104 0.51 -6.62 -4.45
CA PRO A 104 0.05 -6.30 -5.81
C PRO A 104 0.99 -5.32 -6.51
N ALA A 105 1.06 -5.38 -7.84
CA ALA A 105 2.00 -4.55 -8.63
C ALA A 105 1.87 -3.04 -8.36
N TYR A 106 0.65 -2.58 -8.05
CA TYR A 106 0.34 -1.19 -7.74
C TYR A 106 0.70 -0.76 -6.30
N TRP A 107 1.12 -1.69 -5.44
CA TRP A 107 1.15 -1.46 -4.00
C TRP A 107 2.17 -0.41 -3.54
N GLU A 108 3.35 -0.35 -4.14
CA GLU A 108 4.36 0.66 -3.74
C GLU A 108 3.82 2.07 -3.95
N TYR A 109 3.14 2.31 -5.08
CA TYR A 109 2.46 3.58 -5.35
C TYR A 109 1.33 3.84 -4.34
N VAL A 110 0.50 2.84 -4.02
CA VAL A 110 -0.59 2.97 -3.03
C VAL A 110 -0.05 3.34 -1.65
N ALA A 111 1.00 2.66 -1.18
CA ALA A 111 1.62 2.92 0.11
C ALA A 111 2.22 4.34 0.16
N ALA A 112 2.93 4.76 -0.89
CA ALA A 112 3.46 6.12 -1.00
C ALA A 112 2.33 7.17 -1.03
N PHE A 113 1.27 6.92 -1.81
CA PHE A 113 0.11 7.81 -1.93
C PHE A 113 -0.59 8.04 -0.58
N PHE A 114 -0.65 7.03 0.28
CA PHE A 114 -1.22 7.18 1.62
C PHE A 114 -0.44 8.14 2.51
N ALA A 115 0.85 8.30 2.25
CA ALA A 115 1.76 9.17 3.00
C ALA A 115 1.95 10.57 2.39
N PHE A 116 1.40 10.85 1.21
CA PHE A 116 1.50 12.18 0.60
C PHE A 116 0.83 13.25 1.46
N LYS A 117 1.59 14.31 1.72
CA LYS A 117 1.17 15.49 2.47
C LYS A 117 0.75 16.66 1.59
N TRP A 118 1.10 16.62 0.29
CA TRP A 118 0.80 17.66 -0.69
C TRP A 118 1.38 19.05 -0.35
N ASP A 119 2.42 19.09 0.48
CA ASP A 119 3.12 20.29 0.93
C ASP A 119 4.46 20.53 0.17
N ASP A 120 4.87 19.60 -0.69
CA ASP A 120 6.04 19.71 -1.56
C ASP A 120 5.94 18.83 -2.83
N ASP A 121 7.03 18.78 -3.62
CA ASP A 121 7.12 18.07 -4.88
C ASP A 121 7.36 16.55 -4.75
N TRP A 122 7.37 15.99 -3.53
CA TRP A 122 7.67 14.57 -3.34
C TRP A 122 6.71 13.65 -4.10
N SER A 123 5.43 14.01 -4.16
CA SER A 123 4.42 13.27 -4.93
C SER A 123 4.78 13.14 -6.41
N VAL A 124 5.35 14.19 -7.01
CA VAL A 124 5.82 14.19 -8.40
C VAL A 124 7.07 13.31 -8.54
N ARG A 125 8.00 13.39 -7.58
CA ARG A 125 9.24 12.58 -7.60
C ARG A 125 9.00 11.10 -7.42
N VAL A 126 7.95 10.70 -6.70
CA VAL A 126 7.59 9.28 -6.57
C VAL A 126 7.20 8.70 -7.94
N GLU A 127 6.50 9.46 -8.78
CA GLU A 127 6.13 9.01 -10.14
C GLU A 127 7.34 8.89 -11.09
N ASP A 128 8.47 9.52 -10.78
CA ASP A 128 9.75 9.30 -11.48
C ASP A 128 10.39 7.94 -11.11
N ILE A 129 9.96 7.30 -10.01
CA ILE A 129 10.60 6.12 -9.39
C ILE A 129 9.72 4.87 -9.49
N VAL A 130 8.40 5.03 -9.36
CA VAL A 130 7.42 3.93 -9.40
C VAL A 130 6.32 4.25 -10.41
N ASP A 131 5.80 3.20 -11.07
CA ASP A 131 4.66 3.35 -11.97
C ASP A 131 3.47 3.98 -11.23
N ALA A 132 2.78 4.92 -11.90
CA ALA A 132 1.63 5.60 -11.33
C ALA A 132 0.36 4.73 -11.43
N TRP A 133 -0.31 4.53 -10.29
CA TRP A 133 -1.58 3.78 -10.19
C TRP A 133 -2.67 4.61 -9.48
N PRO A 134 -3.05 5.79 -10.02
CA PRO A 134 -3.93 6.73 -9.33
C PRO A 134 -5.34 6.17 -9.07
N ALA A 135 -5.87 5.34 -9.97
CA ALA A 135 -7.19 4.73 -9.79
C ALA A 135 -7.17 3.70 -8.64
N GLU A 136 -6.17 2.81 -8.63
CA GLU A 136 -5.95 1.85 -7.55
C GLU A 136 -5.71 2.55 -6.21
N ALA A 137 -4.87 3.59 -6.18
CA ALA A 137 -4.61 4.38 -4.99
C ALA A 137 -5.85 5.09 -4.45
N ALA A 138 -6.65 5.71 -5.31
CA ALA A 138 -7.90 6.36 -4.91
C ALA A 138 -8.90 5.34 -4.33
N MET A 139 -9.09 4.20 -4.99
CA MET A 139 -9.97 3.13 -4.50
C MET A 139 -9.50 2.55 -3.17
N MET A 140 -8.19 2.32 -3.02
CA MET A 140 -7.59 1.81 -1.78
C MET A 140 -7.64 2.86 -0.65
N LYS A 141 -7.57 4.16 -0.98
CA LYS A 141 -7.69 5.26 -0.01
C LYS A 141 -9.07 5.28 0.65
N LEU A 142 -10.13 4.93 -0.09
CA LEU A 142 -11.49 4.83 0.47
C LEU A 142 -11.55 3.75 1.57
N ILE A 143 -10.96 2.57 1.32
CA ILE A 143 -10.87 1.50 2.34
C ILE A 143 -10.01 1.97 3.51
N TYR A 144 -8.86 2.57 3.21
CA TYR A 144 -7.96 3.10 4.24
C TYR A 144 -8.69 4.05 5.18
N GLN A 145 -9.43 5.03 4.66
CA GLN A 145 -10.17 5.99 5.47
C GLN A 145 -11.26 5.32 6.33
N ASP A 146 -11.99 4.36 5.78
CA ASP A 146 -13.03 3.63 6.51
C ASP A 146 -12.51 2.85 7.73
N LEU A 147 -11.28 2.34 7.63
CA LEU A 147 -10.61 1.62 8.73
C LEU A 147 -10.27 2.52 9.93
N TRP A 148 -10.23 3.85 9.73
CA TRP A 148 -9.88 4.84 10.76
C TRP A 148 -11.01 5.80 11.11
N LEU A 149 -12.23 5.55 10.60
CA LEU A 149 -13.48 6.07 11.20
C LEU A 149 -13.71 5.41 12.56
#